data_AF-A0A7C3IN50-F1
#
_entry.id   AF-A0A7C3IN50-F1
#
_cell.length_a   1.000
_cell.length_b   1.000
_cell.length_c   1.000
_cell.angle_alpha   90.00
_cell.angle_beta   90.00
_cell.angle_gamma   90.00
#
_symmetry.space_group_name_H-M   'P 1'
#
loop_
_entity.id
_entity.type
_entity.pdbx_description
1 polymer ?
#
loop_
_entity_poly.entity_id
_entity_poly.type
_entity_poly.pdbx_seq_one_letter_code
_entity_poly.pdbx_strand_id
1 'polypeptide(L)' 'MEIKFIVDTERCLGADACGNLCARICPPDIIDYADENGKKVPRVTDMELCMKDHGCQNNCPAKAITILPPQEEGRNF' A
#
# COMPACT_ATOMS: atom_id res chain seq x y z
N MET A 1 11.74 -5.59 -13.58
CA MET A 1 10.49 -6.19 -13.06
C MET A 1 10.10 -5.41 -11.83
N GLU A 2 9.09 -4.54 -11.91
CA GLU A 2 8.75 -3.59 -10.85
C GLU A 2 7.38 -3.92 -10.24
N ILE A 3 7.36 -4.04 -8.91
CA ILE A 3 6.12 -4.19 -8.12
C ILE A 3 5.46 -2.83 -8.01
N LYS A 4 4.13 -2.80 -7.98
CA LYS A 4 3.38 -1.54 -7.80
C LYS A 4 2.53 -1.59 -6.54
N PHE A 5 2.74 -0.61 -5.67
CA PHE A 5 1.86 -0.33 -4.53
C PHE A 5 0.93 0.82 -4.93
N ILE A 6 -0.35 0.50 -5.14
CA ILE A 6 -1.35 1.44 -5.62
C ILE A 6 -2.34 1.71 -4.48
N VAL A 7 -2.62 2.99 -4.23
CA VAL A 7 -3.63 3.41 -3.27
C VAL A 7 -4.72 4.20 -3.99
N ASP A 8 -5.96 3.75 -3.85
CA ASP A 8 -7.16 4.51 -4.21
C ASP A 8 -7.40 5.56 -3.12
N THR A 9 -7.03 6.81 -3.40
CA THR A 9 -7.10 7.92 -2.45
C THR A 9 -8.53 8.35 -2.13
N GLU A 10 -9.48 8.08 -3.02
CA GLU A 10 -10.91 8.34 -2.79
C GLU A 10 -11.47 7.36 -1.76
N ARG A 11 -11.08 6.08 -1.85
CA ARG A 11 -11.47 5.04 -0.89
C ARG A 11 -10.67 5.06 0.40
N CYS A 12 -9.43 5.53 0.37
CA CYS A 12 -8.59 5.57 1.56
C CYS A 12 -9.24 6.41 2.67
N LEU A 13 -9.34 5.83 3.88
CA LEU A 13 -9.90 6.51 5.04
C LEU A 13 -8.91 7.49 5.69
N GLY A 14 -7.63 7.43 5.30
CA GLY A 14 -6.53 8.07 6.01
C GLY A 14 -6.05 7.25 7.21
N ALA A 15 -4.76 7.37 7.52
CA ALA A 15 -4.08 6.58 8.54
C ALA A 15 -4.72 6.72 9.92
N ASP A 16 -5.09 7.93 10.31
CA ASP A 16 -5.69 8.21 11.61
C ASP A 16 -7.05 7.52 11.78
N ALA A 17 -7.87 7.43 10.72
CA ALA A 17 -9.19 6.81 10.75
C ALA A 17 -9.14 5.27 10.80
N CYS A 18 -8.08 4.65 10.27
CA CYS A 18 -7.87 3.20 10.32
C CYS A 18 -6.83 2.77 11.36
N GLY A 19 -6.45 3.66 12.30
CA GLY A 19 -5.54 3.35 13.40
C GLY A 19 -4.13 2.97 12.96
N ASN A 20 -3.64 3.61 11.89
CA ASN A 20 -2.33 3.39 11.28
C ASN A 20 -2.06 1.94 10.88
N LEU A 21 -3.12 1.23 10.44
CA LEU A 21 -3.06 -0.22 10.16
C LEU A 21 -1.92 -0.63 9.22
N CYS A 22 -1.65 0.17 8.18
CA CYS A 22 -0.61 -0.13 7.19
C CYS A 22 0.77 -0.21 7.86
N ALA A 23 1.16 0.80 8.64
CA ALA A 23 2.43 0.84 9.36
C ALA A 23 2.53 -0.20 10.50
N ARG A 24 1.39 -0.69 11.01
CA ARG A 24 1.36 -1.72 12.08
C ARG A 24 1.53 -3.14 11.54
N ILE A 25 1.03 -3.42 10.34
CA ILE A 25 1.10 -4.75 9.73
C ILE A 25 2.40 -4.93 8.94
N CYS A 26 2.84 -3.88 8.26
CA CYS A 26 4.08 -3.91 7.52
C CYS A 26 5.30 -3.91 8.48
N PRO A 27 6.46 -4.41 8.02
CA PRO A 27 7.73 -4.20 8.69
C PRO A 27 7.93 -2.73 9.12
N PRO A 28 8.65 -2.47 10.23
CA PRO A 28 8.98 -1.12 10.64
C PRO A 28 9.61 -0.31 9.51
N ASP A 29 9.31 0.98 9.47
CA ASP A 29 9.92 1.99 8.58
C ASP A 29 9.70 1.82 7.06
N ILE A 30 8.88 0.86 6.61
CA ILE A 30 8.57 0.70 5.18
C ILE A 30 7.34 1.47 4.71
N ILE A 31 6.50 1.93 5.65
CA ILE A 31 5.32 2.74 5.37
C ILE A 31 5.56 4.14 5.91
N ASP A 32 5.50 5.10 5.01
CA ASP A 32 5.42 6.52 5.33
C ASP A 32 4.05 7.07 4.96
N TYR A 33 3.74 8.30 5.37
CA TYR A 33 2.43 8.90 5.07
C TYR A 33 2.58 10.26 4.40
N ALA A 34 1.90 10.42 3.26
CA ALA A 34 1.74 11.70 2.59
C ALA A 34 0.35 12.28 2.91
N ASP A 35 0.25 13.60 3.10
CA ASP A 35 -1.05 14.26 3.16
C ASP A 35 -1.62 14.41 1.76
N GLU A 36 -2.81 13.85 1.55
CA GLU A 36 -3.58 13.96 0.31
C GLU A 36 -5.00 14.41 0.69
N ASN A 37 -5.35 15.65 0.39
CA ASN A 37 -6.66 16.24 0.71
C ASN A 37 -7.02 16.12 2.21
N GLY A 38 -6.05 16.33 3.11
CA GLY A 38 -6.25 16.26 4.56
C GLY A 38 -6.34 14.83 5.12
N LYS A 39 -6.03 13.82 4.31
CA LYS A 39 -5.90 12.43 4.72
C LYS A 39 -4.44 12.00 4.65
N LYS A 40 -3.95 11.35 5.69
CA LYS A 40 -2.64 10.67 5.67
C LYS A 40 -2.73 9.37 4.87
N VAL A 41 -2.26 9.38 3.63
CA VAL A 41 -2.28 8.24 2.71
C VAL A 41 -0.93 7.52 2.74
N PRO A 42 -0.90 6.18 2.86
CA PRO A 42 0.35 5.43 2.95
C PRO A 42 1.15 5.49 1.64
N ARG A 43 2.47 5.56 1.77
CA ARG A 43 3.46 5.40 0.71
C ARG A 43 4.47 4.35 1.17
N VAL A 44 4.92 3.53 0.25
CA VAL A 44 5.98 2.54 0.53
C VAL A 44 7.33 3.18 0.24
N THR A 45 8.24 3.12 1.21
CA THR A 45 9.61 3.64 1.09
C THR A 45 10.58 2.60 0.55
N ASP A 46 10.30 1.32 0.77
CA ASP A 46 11.08 0.18 0.28
C ASP A 46 10.14 -0.87 -0.36
N MET A 47 10.16 -0.91 -1.69
CA MET A 47 9.30 -1.81 -2.47
C MET A 47 9.77 -3.26 -2.44
N GLU A 48 11.04 -3.54 -2.13
CA GLU A 48 11.55 -4.92 -2.01
C GLU A 48 11.01 -5.58 -0.73
N LEU A 49 10.93 -4.82 0.36
CA LEU A 49 10.38 -5.31 1.64
C LEU A 49 8.85 -5.43 1.65
N CYS A 50 8.14 -4.72 0.77
CA CYS A 50 6.68 -4.73 0.67
C CYS A 50 6.08 -6.11 0.30
N MET A 51 6.87 -7.05 -0.24
CA MET A 51 6.39 -8.31 -0.82
C MET A 51 5.97 -9.40 0.16
N LYS A 52 6.32 -9.33 1.45
CA LYS A 52 6.31 -10.56 2.27
C LYS A 52 4.92 -11.13 2.54
N ASP A 53 3.92 -10.29 2.82
CA ASP A 53 2.65 -10.79 3.38
C ASP A 53 1.38 -10.21 2.73
N HIS A 54 1.52 -9.19 1.87
CA HIS A 54 0.40 -8.39 1.35
C HIS A 54 -0.61 -7.96 2.45
N GLY A 55 -0.14 -7.87 3.70
CA GLY A 55 -1.00 -7.81 4.87
C GLY A 55 -1.83 -6.52 4.92
N CYS A 56 -1.25 -5.38 4.54
CA CYS A 56 -1.97 -4.12 4.48
C CYS A 56 -3.07 -4.12 3.42
N GLN A 57 -2.86 -4.75 2.25
CA GLN A 57 -3.91 -4.96 1.25
C GLN A 57 -5.03 -5.85 1.80
N ASN A 58 -4.68 -7.00 2.38
CA ASN A 58 -5.65 -8.00 2.83
C ASN A 58 -6.50 -7.52 4.02
N ASN A 59 -5.96 -6.62 4.84
CA ASN A 59 -6.62 -6.12 6.04
C ASN A 59 -7.17 -4.70 5.88
N CYS A 60 -6.97 -4.04 4.72
CA CYS A 60 -7.47 -2.68 4.52
C CYS A 60 -9.01 -2.66 4.63
N PRO A 61 -9.60 -1.99 5.63
CA PRO A 61 -11.05 -2.00 5.84
C PRO A 61 -11.81 -1.34 4.68
N ALA A 62 -11.17 -0.40 3.98
CA ALA A 62 -11.73 0.28 2.81
C ALA A 62 -11.37 -0.37 1.47
N LYS A 63 -10.58 -1.45 1.48
CA LYS A 63 -10.07 -2.12 0.26
C LYS A 63 -9.45 -1.13 -0.73
N ALA A 64 -8.69 -0.17 -0.20
CA ALA A 64 -8.11 0.93 -0.95
C ALA A 64 -6.70 0.64 -1.50
N ILE A 65 -6.10 -0.50 -1.15
CA ILE A 65 -4.71 -0.84 -1.47
C ILE A 65 -4.69 -2.01 -2.46
N THR A 66 -3.90 -1.87 -3.52
CA THR A 66 -3.59 -2.94 -4.47
C THR A 66 -2.08 -3.06 -4.66
N ILE A 67 -1.56 -4.26 -4.46
CA ILE A 67 -0.17 -4.64 -4.69
C ILE A 67 -0.17 -5.53 -5.93
N LEU A 68 0.46 -5.05 -7.00
CA LEU A 68 0.58 -5.80 -8.24
C LEU A 68 1.95 -6.49 -8.30
N PRO A 69 2.00 -7.77 -8.70
CA PRO A 69 3.26 -8.47 -8.90
C PRO A 69 4.07 -7.79 -10.02
N PRO A 70 5.40 -8.03 -10.07
CA PRO A 70 6.20 -7.55 -11.18
C PRO A 70 5.64 -8.11 -12.49
N GLN A 71 5.26 -7.23 -13.41
CA GLN A 71 4.80 -7.66 -14.73
C GLN A 71 6.01 -8.12 -15.54
N GLU A 72 5.95 -9.34 -16.09
CA GLU A 72 6.87 -9.78 -17.13
C GLU A 72 6.51 -9.02 -18.41
N GLU A 73 7.44 -8.21 -18.92
CA GLU A 73 7.30 -7.59 -20.23
C GLU A 73 7.31 -8.72 -21.27
N GLY A 74 6.12 -9.10 -21.80
CA GLY A 74 6.02 -10.02 -22.94
C GLY A 74 5.09 -11.23 -22.83
N ARG A 75 3.97 -11.18 -22.10
CA ARG A 75 2.85 -12.12 -22.38
C ARG A 75 1.65 -11.38 -22.96
N ASN A 76 1.66 -11.28 -24.29
CA ASN A 76 0.44 -11.13 -25.07
C ASN A 76 -0.44 -12.37 -24.81
N PHE A 77 -1.65 -12.18 -24.30
CA PHE A 77 -2.71 -13.18 -24.35
C PHE A 77 -3.46 -13.04 -25.67
#